data_AF-A0A7C5XGW0-F1
#
_entry.id   AF-A0A7C5XGW0-F1
#
_cell.length_a   1.000
_cell.length_b   1.000
_cell.length_c   1.000
_cell.angle_alpha   90.00
_cell.angle_beta   90.00
_cell.angle_gamma   90.00
#
_symmetry.space_group_name_H-M   'P 1'
#
loop_
_entity.id
_entity.type
_entity.pdbx_description
1 polymer ?
#
loop_
_entity_poly.entity_id
_entity_poly.type
_entity_poly.pdbx_seq_one_letter_code
_entity_poly.pdbx_strand_id
1 'polypeptide(L)'
;MTIRAVVYGVGPIGQLIARVALEKGFDVVGAIDIDPQKVGKDLGEVLGLGKTLGIKVESDADKVLRDSNPDVVLHSTGSFFDEVYPQIMRAIRVGADVVSTCETLAWPWYRYPDLAELVDNYARNYGSTVLGAGVNPGFVFDVLPAVLSTTLTRLEKITVTRSLDASKRRYSFQKKIGLGMTPTQFREALGRGEITAHVGFAESVLLMASMMGLRLDKVEEGQEAIIADRHYETQYFRIEEGQVRGVVGHGSGFISDKEVIRVELRACVECEDFEEVRLMGEPSITWRSTGTSGDPATAAVIVNLAPRVLNARPGLVTLKDLVNYSYTA
;
A
#
# COMPACT_ATOMS: atom_id res chain seq x y z
N MET A 1 25.64 -5.15 -9.38
CA MET A 1 24.85 -5.31 -10.61
C MET A 1 23.79 -4.23 -10.61
N THR A 2 23.46 -3.67 -11.77
CA THR A 2 22.35 -2.73 -11.93
C THR A 2 21.04 -3.52 -11.93
N ILE A 3 20.05 -3.10 -11.14
CA ILE A 3 18.74 -3.77 -11.06
C ILE A 3 17.93 -3.43 -12.31
N ARG A 4 17.51 -4.45 -13.06
CA ARG A 4 16.64 -4.33 -14.23
C ARG A 4 15.18 -4.40 -13.80
N ALA A 5 14.46 -3.30 -13.98
CA ALA A 5 13.09 -3.18 -13.50
C ALA A 5 12.08 -2.99 -14.64
N VAL A 6 10.94 -3.66 -14.56
CA VAL A 6 9.73 -3.30 -15.32
C VAL A 6 8.76 -2.57 -14.41
N VAL A 7 8.18 -1.48 -14.89
CA VAL A 7 7.10 -0.77 -14.19
C VAL A 7 5.76 -1.28 -14.73
N TYR A 8 4.99 -1.99 -13.90
CA TYR A 8 3.69 -2.53 -14.26
C TYR A 8 2.58 -1.67 -13.63
N GLY A 9 1.88 -0.93 -14.50
CA GLY A 9 0.97 0.15 -14.15
C GLY A 9 1.72 1.47 -14.13
N VAL A 10 1.46 2.35 -15.10
CA VAL A 10 2.09 3.68 -15.25
C VAL A 10 1.07 4.77 -14.90
N GLY A 11 0.21 4.50 -13.91
CA GLY A 11 -0.66 5.48 -13.27
C GLY A 11 0.13 6.50 -12.44
N PRO A 12 -0.54 7.41 -11.70
CA PRO A 12 0.14 8.43 -10.90
C PRO A 12 1.20 7.85 -9.95
N ILE A 13 0.92 6.73 -9.28
CA ILE A 13 1.89 6.05 -8.40
C ILE A 13 3.00 5.38 -9.21
N GLY A 14 2.66 4.65 -10.27
CA GLY A 14 3.65 4.00 -11.15
C GLY A 14 4.64 4.97 -11.78
N GLN A 15 4.18 6.17 -12.14
CA GLN A 15 5.05 7.24 -12.62
C GLN A 15 6.03 7.73 -11.55
N LEU A 16 5.58 7.86 -10.29
CA LEU A 16 6.47 8.20 -9.18
C LEU A 16 7.48 7.08 -8.92
N ILE A 17 7.03 5.81 -8.92
CA ILE A 17 7.90 4.64 -8.80
C ILE A 17 8.97 4.64 -9.89
N ALA A 18 8.59 4.87 -11.15
CA ALA A 18 9.53 4.92 -12.27
C ALA A 18 10.58 6.03 -12.11
N ARG A 19 10.17 7.24 -11.70
CA ARG A 19 11.11 8.35 -11.43
C ARG A 19 12.10 8.00 -10.32
N VAL A 20 11.58 7.50 -9.19
CA VAL A 20 12.42 7.13 -8.04
C VAL A 20 13.37 5.99 -8.40
N ALA A 21 12.94 5.01 -9.19
CA ALA A 21 13.79 3.92 -9.68
C ALA A 21 14.93 4.45 -10.55
N LEU A 22 14.65 5.35 -11.50
CA LEU A 22 15.67 6.00 -12.34
C LEU A 22 16.66 6.82 -11.51
N GLU A 23 16.18 7.60 -10.54
CA GLU A 23 17.03 8.39 -9.62
C GLU A 23 17.93 7.50 -8.76
N LYS A 24 17.45 6.31 -8.39
CA LYS A 24 18.21 5.29 -7.65
C LYS A 24 19.14 4.46 -8.54
N GLY A 25 19.19 4.74 -9.84
CA GLY A 25 20.07 4.08 -10.80
C GLY A 25 19.60 2.70 -11.23
N PHE A 26 18.31 2.40 -11.14
CA PHE A 26 17.76 1.17 -11.73
C PHE A 26 17.74 1.31 -13.26
N ASP A 27 17.98 0.20 -13.95
CA ASP A 27 17.80 0.07 -15.39
C ASP A 27 16.32 -0.24 -15.64
N VAL A 28 15.51 0.78 -15.96
CA VAL A 28 14.11 0.54 -16.31
C VAL A 28 14.06 -0.02 -17.72
N VAL A 29 13.64 -1.27 -17.88
CA VAL A 29 13.76 -2.03 -19.15
C VAL A 29 12.41 -2.27 -19.83
N GLY A 30 11.31 -1.87 -19.21
CA GLY A 30 9.98 -1.97 -19.77
C GLY A 30 8.92 -1.24 -18.95
N ALA A 31 7.83 -0.88 -19.60
CA ALA A 31 6.70 -0.21 -18.98
C ALA A 31 5.38 -0.76 -19.52
N ILE A 32 4.47 -1.12 -18.63
CA ILE A 32 3.20 -1.77 -18.97
C ILE A 32 2.05 -0.91 -18.46
N ASP A 33 1.12 -0.51 -19.33
CA ASP A 33 -0.14 0.14 -18.96
C ASP A 33 -1.21 -0.18 -20.02
N ILE A 34 -2.47 -0.22 -19.59
CA ILE A 34 -3.62 -0.47 -20.48
C ILE A 34 -4.26 0.82 -20.99
N ASP A 35 -3.92 1.98 -20.41
CA ASP A 35 -4.47 3.27 -20.79
C ASP A 35 -4.08 3.63 -22.23
N PRO A 36 -5.03 3.73 -23.17
CA PRO A 36 -4.74 4.04 -24.57
C PRO A 36 -4.09 5.41 -24.76
N GLN A 37 -4.18 6.31 -23.77
CA GLN A 37 -3.50 7.61 -23.81
C GLN A 37 -2.01 7.51 -23.51
N LYS A 38 -1.53 6.38 -22.95
CA LYS A 38 -0.13 6.12 -22.64
C LYS A 38 0.49 5.07 -23.56
N VAL A 39 -0.28 4.04 -23.91
CA VAL A 39 0.17 2.97 -24.81
C VAL A 39 0.72 3.59 -26.10
N GLY A 40 1.94 3.20 -26.46
CA GLY A 40 2.59 3.70 -27.66
C GLY A 40 3.60 4.82 -27.42
N LYS A 41 3.48 5.57 -26.32
CA LYS A 41 4.36 6.69 -25.98
C LYS A 41 5.65 6.21 -25.31
N ASP A 42 6.67 7.04 -25.41
CA ASP A 42 7.91 6.85 -24.65
C ASP A 42 7.66 7.12 -23.15
N LEU A 43 8.24 6.28 -22.29
CA LEU A 43 8.10 6.40 -20.86
C LEU A 43 8.63 7.74 -20.35
N GLY A 44 9.74 8.26 -20.91
CA GLY A 44 10.28 9.58 -20.56
C GLY A 44 9.32 10.73 -20.85
N GLU A 45 8.51 10.61 -21.91
CA GLU A 45 7.43 11.56 -22.21
C GLU A 45 6.28 11.42 -21.20
N VAL A 46 5.84 10.20 -20.89
CA VAL A 46 4.77 9.96 -19.90
C VAL A 46 5.18 10.45 -18.51
N LEU A 47 6.46 10.31 -18.18
CA LEU A 47 7.05 10.84 -16.94
C LEU A 47 7.34 12.35 -17.02
N GLY A 48 7.24 13.01 -18.17
CA GLY A 48 7.53 14.44 -18.30
C GLY A 48 8.98 14.78 -17.94
N LEU A 49 9.94 13.93 -18.31
CA LEU A 49 11.37 14.13 -18.02
C LEU A 49 12.07 15.13 -18.95
N GLY A 50 11.36 15.64 -19.97
CA GLY A 50 11.94 16.50 -21.01
C GLY A 50 12.92 15.79 -21.94
N LYS A 51 13.00 14.45 -21.87
CA LYS A 51 13.81 13.59 -22.74
C LYS A 51 13.14 12.23 -22.89
N THR A 52 13.44 11.56 -23.99
CA THR A 52 13.02 10.17 -24.20
C THR A 52 13.93 9.20 -23.43
N LEU A 53 13.38 8.06 -23.03
CA LEU A 53 14.12 6.96 -22.42
C LEU A 53 14.36 5.80 -23.40
N GLY A 54 13.70 5.81 -24.56
CA GLY A 54 13.73 4.70 -25.52
C GLY A 54 12.87 3.51 -25.08
N ILE A 55 12.01 3.69 -24.09
CA ILE A 55 11.19 2.64 -23.50
C ILE A 55 9.73 2.94 -23.85
N LYS A 56 9.13 2.10 -24.68
CA LYS A 56 7.73 2.27 -25.07
C LYS A 56 6.80 1.70 -24.00
N VAL A 57 5.74 2.44 -23.65
CA VAL A 57 4.65 1.88 -22.84
C VAL A 57 3.81 0.95 -23.72
N GLU A 58 3.69 -0.31 -23.32
CA GLU A 58 2.94 -1.33 -24.06
C GLU A 58 1.80 -1.93 -23.21
N SER A 59 0.73 -2.39 -23.87
CA SER A 59 -0.40 -3.06 -23.21
C SER A 59 -0.25 -4.58 -23.16
N ASP A 60 0.61 -5.17 -24.00
CA ASP A 60 0.92 -6.60 -23.98
C ASP A 60 1.99 -6.89 -22.92
N ALA A 61 1.51 -7.13 -21.69
CA ALA A 61 2.36 -7.44 -20.55
C ALA A 61 3.23 -8.69 -20.77
N ASP A 62 2.66 -9.71 -21.42
CA ASP A 62 3.31 -10.99 -21.66
C ASP A 62 4.50 -10.82 -22.63
N LYS A 63 4.34 -9.97 -23.66
CA LYS A 63 5.45 -9.59 -24.56
C LYS A 63 6.53 -8.81 -23.81
N VAL A 64 6.17 -7.73 -23.11
CA VAL A 64 7.16 -6.88 -22.41
C VAL A 64 8.00 -7.70 -21.45
N LEU A 65 7.36 -8.50 -20.59
CA LEU A 65 8.05 -9.30 -19.57
C LEU A 65 9.02 -10.32 -20.19
N ARG A 66 8.63 -10.99 -21.29
CA ARG A 66 9.51 -11.93 -22.00
C ARG A 66 10.68 -11.22 -22.67
N ASP A 67 10.42 -10.14 -23.40
CA ASP A 67 11.44 -9.44 -24.20
C ASP A 67 12.45 -8.72 -23.30
N SER A 68 12.01 -8.17 -22.17
CA SER A 68 12.86 -7.39 -21.28
C SER A 68 13.63 -8.22 -20.25
N ASN A 69 13.13 -9.43 -19.91
CA ASN A 69 13.70 -10.32 -18.90
C ASN A 69 14.16 -9.57 -17.63
N PRO A 70 13.23 -8.96 -16.87
CA PRO A 70 13.58 -8.10 -15.74
C PRO A 70 13.97 -8.91 -14.50
N ASP A 71 14.78 -8.32 -13.63
CA ASP A 71 15.05 -8.86 -12.30
C ASP A 71 13.81 -8.69 -11.40
N VAL A 72 13.15 -7.53 -11.50
CA VAL A 72 12.01 -7.17 -10.67
C VAL A 72 10.92 -6.43 -11.45
N VAL A 73 9.67 -6.70 -11.09
CA VAL A 73 8.49 -5.95 -11.52
C VAL A 73 8.01 -5.07 -10.38
N LEU A 74 8.04 -3.75 -10.59
CA LEU A 74 7.48 -2.76 -9.68
C LEU A 74 6.01 -2.53 -10.06
N HIS A 75 5.12 -3.14 -9.30
CA HIS A 75 3.71 -3.32 -9.65
C HIS A 75 2.80 -2.34 -8.88
N SER A 76 1.91 -1.62 -9.58
CA SER A 76 1.06 -0.59 -8.96
C SER A 76 -0.33 -0.39 -9.62
N THR A 77 -1.07 -1.49 -9.83
CA THR A 77 -2.31 -1.47 -10.63
C THR A 77 -3.62 -1.51 -9.84
N GLY A 78 -3.66 -2.12 -8.66
CA GLY A 78 -4.90 -2.31 -7.90
C GLY A 78 -4.67 -2.74 -6.44
N SER A 79 -5.75 -2.69 -5.66
CA SER A 79 -5.72 -2.88 -4.20
C SER A 79 -6.12 -4.28 -3.73
N PHE A 80 -6.83 -5.03 -4.58
CA PHE A 80 -7.35 -6.36 -4.27
C PHE A 80 -6.53 -7.43 -4.97
N PHE A 81 -6.05 -8.41 -4.20
CA PHE A 81 -5.08 -9.39 -4.65
C PHE A 81 -5.65 -10.31 -5.73
N ASP A 82 -6.91 -10.72 -5.62
CA ASP A 82 -7.60 -11.51 -6.63
C ASP A 82 -7.69 -10.81 -8.00
N GLU A 83 -7.88 -9.48 -8.00
CA GLU A 83 -7.93 -8.69 -9.24
C GLU A 83 -6.54 -8.56 -9.91
N VAL A 84 -5.49 -8.38 -9.11
CA VAL A 84 -4.13 -8.18 -9.63
C VAL A 84 -3.34 -9.48 -9.79
N TYR A 85 -3.82 -10.58 -9.22
CA TYR A 85 -3.19 -11.89 -9.25
C TYR A 85 -2.75 -12.34 -10.66
N PRO A 86 -3.55 -12.19 -11.73
CA PRO A 86 -3.12 -12.57 -13.07
C PRO A 86 -1.86 -11.82 -13.52
N GLN A 87 -1.66 -10.58 -13.08
CA GLN A 87 -0.51 -9.75 -13.43
C GLN A 87 0.74 -10.21 -12.67
N ILE A 88 0.59 -10.54 -11.39
CA ILE A 88 1.65 -11.12 -10.54
C ILE A 88 2.11 -12.46 -11.13
N MET A 89 1.17 -13.32 -11.55
CA MET A 89 1.50 -14.60 -12.16
C MET A 89 2.26 -14.47 -13.48
N ARG A 90 1.98 -13.44 -14.29
CA ARG A 90 2.76 -13.17 -15.52
C ARG A 90 4.22 -12.88 -15.19
N ALA A 91 4.48 -12.08 -14.14
CA ALA A 91 5.84 -11.78 -13.70
C ALA A 91 6.57 -13.03 -13.17
N ILE A 92 5.92 -13.83 -12.32
CA ILE A 92 6.50 -15.08 -11.79
C ILE A 92 6.87 -16.05 -12.93
N ARG A 93 6.04 -16.16 -13.97
CA ARG A 93 6.28 -17.09 -15.09
C ARG A 93 7.54 -16.79 -15.89
N VAL A 94 8.02 -15.56 -15.87
CA VAL A 94 9.31 -15.18 -16.48
C VAL A 94 10.47 -15.19 -15.47
N GLY A 95 10.23 -15.64 -14.24
CA GLY A 95 11.23 -15.69 -13.17
C GLY A 95 11.48 -14.37 -12.46
N ALA A 96 10.71 -13.32 -12.75
CA ALA A 96 10.93 -12.00 -12.16
C ALA A 96 10.33 -11.89 -10.75
N ASP A 97 11.04 -11.21 -9.87
CA ASP A 97 10.53 -10.82 -8.56
C ASP A 97 9.44 -9.76 -8.69
N VAL A 98 8.60 -9.61 -7.66
CA VAL A 98 7.50 -8.63 -7.67
C VAL A 98 7.48 -7.84 -6.38
N VAL A 99 7.49 -6.51 -6.51
CA VAL A 99 7.18 -5.60 -5.40
C VAL A 99 5.94 -4.80 -5.78
N SER A 100 4.85 -5.02 -5.05
CA SER A 100 3.51 -4.56 -5.42
C SER A 100 2.95 -3.58 -4.39
N THR A 101 2.27 -2.53 -4.85
CA THR A 101 1.51 -1.61 -3.98
C THR A 101 0.14 -2.14 -3.56
N CYS A 102 -0.21 -3.37 -3.93
CA CYS A 102 -1.52 -3.96 -3.63
C CYS A 102 -1.71 -4.14 -2.12
N GLU A 103 -2.65 -3.40 -1.54
CA GLU A 103 -2.82 -3.35 -0.08
C GLU A 103 -3.17 -4.72 0.53
N THR A 104 -4.08 -5.48 -0.10
CA THR A 104 -4.45 -6.82 0.39
C THR A 104 -3.35 -7.87 0.21
N LEU A 105 -2.31 -7.60 -0.59
CA LEU A 105 -1.14 -8.46 -0.73
C LEU A 105 -0.12 -8.28 0.40
N ALA A 106 -0.26 -7.27 1.26
CA ALA A 106 0.63 -7.09 2.41
C ALA A 106 0.45 -8.21 3.47
N TRP A 107 -0.75 -8.77 3.57
CA TRP A 107 -1.07 -9.95 4.38
C TRP A 107 -2.22 -10.76 3.74
N PRO A 108 -1.96 -11.47 2.63
CA PRO A 108 -3.02 -11.99 1.75
C PRO A 108 -3.80 -13.16 2.35
N TRP A 109 -3.22 -13.90 3.30
CA TRP A 109 -3.88 -15.04 3.96
C TRP A 109 -5.16 -14.67 4.71
N TYR A 110 -5.36 -13.38 5.03
CA TYR A 110 -6.59 -12.94 5.69
C TYR A 110 -7.82 -13.06 4.78
N ARG A 111 -7.70 -12.64 3.52
CA ARG A 111 -8.83 -12.60 2.57
C ARG A 111 -8.76 -13.68 1.50
N TYR A 112 -7.55 -14.08 1.14
CA TYR A 112 -7.28 -14.95 -0.01
C TYR A 112 -6.29 -16.07 0.35
N PRO A 113 -6.58 -16.91 1.36
CA PRO A 113 -5.65 -17.96 1.82
C PRO A 113 -5.22 -18.90 0.69
N ASP A 114 -6.17 -19.42 -0.09
CA ASP A 114 -5.88 -20.33 -1.20
C ASP A 114 -5.03 -19.68 -2.28
N LEU A 115 -5.29 -18.40 -2.58
CA LEU A 115 -4.54 -17.65 -3.59
C LEU A 115 -3.12 -17.32 -3.10
N ALA A 116 -2.96 -17.04 -1.81
CA ALA A 116 -1.67 -16.81 -1.18
C ALA A 116 -0.80 -18.07 -1.24
N GLU A 117 -1.36 -19.24 -0.88
CA GLU A 117 -0.67 -20.53 -1.00
C GLU A 117 -0.31 -20.87 -2.44
N LEU A 118 -1.23 -20.61 -3.37
CA LEU A 118 -0.97 -20.81 -4.80
C LEU A 118 0.22 -19.95 -5.27
N VAL A 119 0.22 -18.66 -4.98
CA VAL A 119 1.30 -17.76 -5.36
C VAL A 119 2.61 -18.11 -4.69
N ASP A 120 2.62 -18.47 -3.41
CA ASP A 120 3.84 -18.91 -2.71
C ASP A 120 4.48 -20.12 -3.41
N ASN A 121 3.68 -21.13 -3.73
CA ASN A 121 4.15 -22.33 -4.42
C ASN A 121 4.71 -22.02 -5.82
N TYR A 122 4.01 -21.19 -6.60
CA TYR A 122 4.49 -20.78 -7.92
C TYR A 122 5.77 -19.95 -7.82
N ALA A 123 5.82 -18.97 -6.93
CA ALA A 123 7.00 -18.13 -6.71
C ALA A 123 8.22 -19.01 -6.36
N ARG A 124 8.07 -19.98 -5.45
CA ARG A 124 9.14 -20.96 -5.12
C ARG A 124 9.57 -21.79 -6.32
N ASN A 125 8.64 -22.32 -7.10
CA ASN A 125 8.92 -23.18 -8.25
C ASN A 125 9.67 -22.44 -9.37
N TYR A 126 9.39 -21.15 -9.55
CA TYR A 126 10.03 -20.31 -10.56
C TYR A 126 11.25 -19.54 -10.04
N GLY A 127 11.57 -19.68 -8.75
CA GLY A 127 12.70 -18.99 -8.12
C GLY A 127 12.48 -17.49 -7.91
N SER A 128 11.23 -17.04 -7.91
CA SER A 128 10.85 -15.64 -7.72
C SER A 128 10.38 -15.35 -6.30
N THR A 129 10.45 -14.08 -5.90
CA THR A 129 9.97 -13.55 -4.64
C THR A 129 8.87 -12.51 -4.88
N VAL A 130 7.77 -12.59 -4.13
CA VAL A 130 6.64 -11.66 -4.22
C VAL A 130 6.44 -10.95 -2.88
N LEU A 131 6.32 -9.63 -2.92
CA LEU A 131 6.03 -8.79 -1.76
C LEU A 131 4.93 -7.77 -2.06
N GLY A 132 3.92 -7.70 -1.20
CA GLY A 132 2.99 -6.56 -1.10
C GLY A 132 3.46 -5.55 -0.04
N ALA A 133 3.62 -4.29 -0.40
CA ALA A 133 4.07 -3.24 0.52
C ALA A 133 3.69 -1.84 0.02
N GLY A 134 3.86 -0.85 0.90
CA GLY A 134 3.61 0.55 0.60
C GLY A 134 3.83 1.39 1.85
N VAL A 135 3.38 2.65 1.84
CA VAL A 135 3.38 3.43 3.09
C VAL A 135 2.35 2.86 4.09
N ASN A 136 1.25 2.30 3.59
CA ASN A 136 0.11 1.86 4.37
C ASN A 136 -0.83 0.95 3.54
N PRO A 137 -0.79 -0.38 3.71
CA PRO A 137 0.10 -1.15 4.58
C PRO A 137 1.57 -1.10 4.15
N GLY A 138 2.48 -1.34 5.10
CA GLY A 138 3.89 -1.63 4.86
C GLY A 138 4.90 -0.68 5.52
N PHE A 139 4.43 0.37 6.19
CA PHE A 139 5.30 1.18 7.03
C PHE A 139 4.56 1.76 8.24
N VAL A 140 3.65 2.72 8.01
CA VAL A 140 3.12 3.57 9.07
C VAL A 140 2.23 2.81 10.06
N PHE A 141 1.34 1.96 9.57
CA PHE A 141 0.43 1.18 10.40
C PHE A 141 1.00 -0.15 10.90
N ASP A 142 2.21 -0.54 10.52
CA ASP A 142 2.72 -1.89 10.81
C ASP A 142 4.21 -1.91 11.16
N VAL A 143 5.12 -1.72 10.20
CA VAL A 143 6.57 -1.83 10.45
C VAL A 143 7.06 -0.80 11.46
N LEU A 144 6.69 0.48 11.32
CA LEU A 144 7.11 1.55 12.23
C LEU A 144 6.71 1.28 13.69
N PRO A 145 5.42 1.05 14.02
CA PRO A 145 5.01 0.76 15.39
C PRO A 145 5.63 -0.55 15.91
N ALA A 146 5.77 -1.59 15.08
CA ALA A 146 6.43 -2.82 15.46
C ALA A 146 7.91 -2.59 15.83
N VAL A 147 8.65 -1.78 15.06
CA VAL A 147 10.03 -1.42 15.37
C VAL A 147 10.13 -0.59 16.66
N LEU A 148 9.29 0.43 16.82
CA LEU A 148 9.27 1.26 18.03
C LEU A 148 8.98 0.43 19.29
N SER A 149 8.16 -0.61 19.17
CA SER A 149 7.81 -1.50 20.28
C SER A 149 9.01 -2.26 20.88
N THR A 150 10.14 -2.37 20.16
CA THR A 150 11.37 -3.02 20.65
C THR A 150 11.92 -2.38 21.94
N THR A 151 11.55 -1.14 22.22
CA THR A 151 11.98 -0.40 23.42
C THR A 151 11.17 -0.74 24.67
N LEU A 152 10.12 -1.56 24.56
CA LEU A 152 9.26 -1.95 25.68
C LEU A 152 9.70 -3.27 26.29
N THR A 153 9.62 -3.35 27.62
CA THR A 153 9.78 -4.59 28.39
C THR A 153 8.45 -5.36 28.52
N ARG A 154 7.32 -4.65 28.50
CA ARG A 154 5.97 -5.22 28.45
C ARG A 154 5.10 -4.36 27.55
N LEU A 155 4.34 -5.01 26.67
CA LEU A 155 3.33 -4.35 25.84
C LEU A 155 1.93 -4.70 26.32
N GLU A 156 1.05 -3.71 26.40
CA GLU A 156 -0.37 -3.87 26.72
C GLU A 156 -1.26 -3.52 25.52
N LYS A 157 -0.96 -2.42 24.81
CA LYS A 157 -1.73 -1.99 23.64
C LYS A 157 -0.91 -1.10 22.72
N ILE A 158 -1.11 -1.24 21.41
CA ILE A 158 -0.64 -0.31 20.39
C ILE A 158 -1.84 0.42 19.78
N THR A 159 -1.76 1.74 19.71
CA THR A 159 -2.67 2.55 18.90
C THR A 159 -1.87 3.37 17.91
N VAL A 160 -2.21 3.27 16.64
CA VAL A 160 -1.63 4.08 15.57
C VAL A 160 -2.72 4.92 14.93
N THR A 161 -2.50 6.23 14.85
CA THR A 161 -3.41 7.16 14.19
C THR A 161 -2.66 7.86 13.06
N ARG A 162 -3.24 7.82 11.86
CA ARG A 162 -2.76 8.58 10.69
C ARG A 162 -3.85 9.55 10.29
N SER A 163 -3.56 10.84 10.34
CA SER A 163 -4.46 11.91 9.90
C SER A 163 -3.91 12.55 8.63
N LEU A 164 -4.77 12.76 7.63
CA LEU A 164 -4.41 13.29 6.32
C LEU A 164 -5.38 14.38 5.88
N ASP A 165 -4.84 15.49 5.39
CA ASP A 165 -5.64 16.47 4.66
C ASP A 165 -5.95 15.93 3.26
N ALA A 166 -7.24 15.66 3.01
CA ALA A 166 -7.72 15.13 1.75
C ALA A 166 -7.65 16.16 0.61
N SER A 167 -7.73 17.47 0.92
CA SER A 167 -7.69 18.54 -0.08
C SER A 167 -6.35 18.56 -0.84
N LYS A 168 -5.27 18.16 -0.19
CA LYS A 168 -3.92 18.08 -0.76
C LYS A 168 -3.70 16.86 -1.66
N ARG A 169 -4.71 16.00 -1.83
CA ARG A 169 -4.59 14.71 -2.53
C ARG A 169 -5.21 14.76 -3.92
N ARG A 170 -4.75 13.86 -4.81
CA ARG A 170 -5.25 13.73 -6.18
C ARG A 170 -6.74 13.40 -6.24
N TYR A 171 -7.39 13.77 -7.35
CA TYR A 171 -8.82 13.56 -7.60
C TYR A 171 -9.31 12.15 -7.22
N SER A 172 -8.61 11.11 -7.67
CA SER A 172 -9.00 9.72 -7.41
C SER A 172 -8.99 9.36 -5.93
N PHE A 173 -8.11 9.97 -5.12
CA PHE A 173 -8.11 9.77 -3.66
C PHE A 173 -9.34 10.45 -3.03
N GLN A 174 -9.59 11.71 -3.40
CA GLN A 174 -10.75 12.45 -2.90
C GLN A 174 -12.08 11.77 -3.28
N LYS A 175 -12.18 11.27 -4.51
CA LYS A 175 -13.33 10.50 -4.99
C LYS A 175 -13.56 9.22 -4.18
N LYS A 176 -12.50 8.43 -3.93
CA LYS A 176 -12.66 7.13 -3.25
C LYS A 176 -13.03 7.23 -1.77
N ILE A 177 -12.83 8.38 -1.13
CA ILE A 177 -13.29 8.64 0.25
C ILE A 177 -14.68 9.30 0.30
N GLY A 178 -15.32 9.49 -0.86
CA GLY A 178 -16.71 9.94 -0.96
C GLY A 178 -16.95 11.43 -0.71
N LEU A 179 -15.97 12.31 -0.97
CA LEU A 179 -16.16 13.75 -0.78
C LEU A 179 -17.38 14.28 -1.56
N GLY A 180 -18.24 15.04 -0.89
CA GLY A 180 -19.45 15.63 -1.46
C GLY A 180 -20.64 14.67 -1.58
N MET A 181 -20.50 13.40 -1.20
CA MET A 181 -21.65 12.48 -1.11
C MET A 181 -22.55 12.84 0.07
N THR A 182 -23.81 12.45 0.01
CA THR A 182 -24.64 12.35 1.23
C THR A 182 -24.24 11.14 2.07
N PRO A 183 -24.55 11.10 3.38
CA PRO A 183 -24.24 9.94 4.22
C PRO A 183 -24.84 8.62 3.70
N THR A 184 -26.04 8.68 3.11
CA THR A 184 -26.70 7.51 2.53
C THR A 184 -25.98 7.02 1.28
N GLN A 185 -25.67 7.92 0.34
CA GLN A 185 -24.90 7.58 -0.86
C GLN A 185 -23.53 6.98 -0.50
N PHE A 186 -22.85 7.53 0.51
CA PHE A 186 -21.58 6.99 0.98
C PHE A 186 -21.72 5.54 1.46
N ARG A 187 -22.70 5.25 2.32
CA ARG A 187 -22.92 3.89 2.83
C ARG A 187 -23.27 2.90 1.71
N GLU A 188 -24.14 3.30 0.78
CA GLU A 188 -24.53 2.46 -0.36
C GLU A 188 -23.37 2.21 -1.32
N ALA A 189 -22.58 3.25 -1.63
CA ALA A 189 -21.41 3.14 -2.49
C ALA A 189 -20.32 2.27 -1.85
N LEU A 190 -20.08 2.41 -0.54
CA LEU A 190 -19.12 1.59 0.19
C LEU A 190 -19.59 0.13 0.27
N GLY A 191 -20.87 -0.11 0.58
CA GLY A 191 -21.43 -1.46 0.64
C GLY A 191 -21.48 -2.19 -0.70
N ARG A 192 -21.56 -1.46 -1.82
CA ARG A 192 -21.48 -2.00 -3.18
C ARG A 192 -20.06 -2.09 -3.74
N GLY A 193 -19.05 -1.60 -3.01
CA GLY A 193 -17.66 -1.55 -3.47
C GLY A 193 -17.38 -0.51 -4.57
N GLU A 194 -18.29 0.43 -4.82
CA GLU A 194 -18.09 1.53 -5.79
C GLU A 194 -17.05 2.54 -5.32
N ILE A 195 -16.93 2.68 -3.98
CA ILE A 195 -15.83 3.36 -3.32
C ILE A 195 -15.21 2.41 -2.29
N THR A 196 -13.92 2.59 -2.03
CA THR A 196 -13.16 1.72 -1.13
C THR A 196 -12.70 2.44 0.13
N ALA A 197 -12.65 3.77 0.13
CA ALA A 197 -11.96 4.59 1.12
C ALA A 197 -10.51 4.10 1.34
N HIS A 198 -10.25 3.45 2.47
CA HIS A 198 -8.99 2.75 2.74
C HIS A 198 -9.14 1.23 2.67
N VAL A 199 -8.12 0.57 2.14
CA VAL A 199 -7.97 -0.89 2.08
C VAL A 199 -6.68 -1.24 2.81
N GLY A 200 -6.66 -2.31 3.59
CA GLY A 200 -5.44 -2.77 4.26
C GLY A 200 -5.44 -2.66 5.79
N PHE A 201 -6.55 -2.29 6.44
CA PHE A 201 -6.58 -2.18 7.91
C PHE A 201 -6.30 -3.52 8.59
N ALA A 202 -7.06 -4.57 8.24
CA ALA A 202 -6.82 -5.91 8.77
C ALA A 202 -5.41 -6.42 8.42
N GLU A 203 -4.94 -6.15 7.20
CA GLU A 203 -3.60 -6.53 6.74
C GLU A 203 -2.49 -5.91 7.59
N SER A 204 -2.56 -4.60 7.88
CA SER A 204 -1.59 -3.94 8.78
C SER A 204 -1.66 -4.49 10.21
N VAL A 205 -2.86 -4.74 10.74
CA VAL A 205 -3.04 -5.31 12.10
C VAL A 205 -2.39 -6.69 12.19
N LEU A 206 -2.66 -7.56 11.22
CA LEU A 206 -2.13 -8.92 11.19
C LEU A 206 -0.63 -8.96 10.93
N LEU A 207 -0.13 -8.11 10.03
CA LEU A 207 1.31 -7.97 9.79
C LEU A 207 2.02 -7.50 11.05
N MET A 208 1.52 -6.46 11.73
CA MET A 208 2.10 -5.96 12.98
C MET A 208 2.10 -7.04 14.07
N ALA A 209 0.97 -7.73 14.28
CA ALA A 209 0.87 -8.81 15.25
C ALA A 209 1.89 -9.92 14.96
N SER A 210 1.99 -10.33 13.69
CA SER A 210 2.92 -11.37 13.25
C SER A 210 4.38 -10.97 13.45
N MET A 211 4.74 -9.71 13.19
CA MET A 211 6.08 -9.17 13.45
C MET A 211 6.43 -9.19 14.93
N MET A 212 5.43 -9.08 15.80
CA MET A 212 5.63 -8.99 17.25
C MET A 212 5.44 -10.33 17.99
N GLY A 213 5.18 -11.40 17.25
CA GLY A 213 4.89 -12.73 17.82
C GLY A 213 3.51 -12.84 18.50
N LEU A 214 2.63 -11.85 18.31
CA LEU A 214 1.29 -11.85 18.87
C LEU A 214 0.35 -12.74 18.05
N ARG A 215 -0.41 -13.59 18.74
CA ARG A 215 -1.48 -14.39 18.13
C ARG A 215 -2.82 -13.75 18.48
N LEU A 216 -3.45 -13.14 17.48
CA LEU A 216 -4.76 -12.52 17.65
C LEU A 216 -5.87 -13.57 17.53
N ASP A 217 -6.89 -13.47 18.37
CA ASP A 217 -8.08 -14.31 18.33
C ASP A 217 -9.11 -13.80 17.31
N LYS A 218 -9.12 -12.48 17.09
CA LYS A 218 -10.09 -11.78 16.26
C LYS A 218 -9.50 -10.52 15.66
N VAL A 219 -9.91 -10.22 14.44
CA VAL A 219 -9.63 -8.95 13.75
C VAL A 219 -10.95 -8.35 13.29
N GLU A 220 -11.12 -7.05 13.52
CA GLU A 220 -12.26 -6.26 13.03
C GLU A 220 -11.74 -5.05 12.25
N GLU A 221 -12.49 -4.61 11.25
CA GLU A 221 -12.22 -3.38 10.52
C GLU A 221 -13.53 -2.69 10.14
N GLY A 222 -13.49 -1.37 9.97
CA GLY A 222 -14.67 -0.59 9.66
C GLY A 222 -14.34 0.84 9.26
N GLN A 223 -15.25 1.49 8.53
CA GLN A 223 -15.07 2.85 8.04
C GLN A 223 -16.39 3.62 8.06
N GLU A 224 -16.33 4.87 8.48
CA GLU A 224 -17.47 5.76 8.64
C GLU A 224 -17.20 7.14 8.02
N ALA A 225 -18.25 7.77 7.53
CA ALA A 225 -18.16 9.12 6.96
C ALA A 225 -17.91 10.18 8.04
N ILE A 226 -17.04 11.13 7.74
CA ILE A 226 -16.90 12.37 8.49
C ILE A 226 -17.82 13.40 7.84
N ILE A 227 -18.77 13.93 8.60
CA ILE A 227 -19.77 14.89 8.09
C ILE A 227 -19.24 16.32 8.18
N ALA A 228 -19.57 17.10 7.16
CA ALA A 228 -19.31 18.52 7.08
C ALA A 228 -20.22 19.29 8.04
N ASP A 229 -19.61 20.06 8.94
CA ASP A 229 -20.27 20.99 9.87
C ASP A 229 -20.48 22.38 9.26
N ARG A 230 -19.88 22.63 8.09
CA ARG A 230 -20.01 23.85 7.28
C ARG A 230 -19.69 23.53 5.83
N HIS A 231 -19.76 24.54 4.97
CA HIS A 231 -19.25 24.45 3.61
C HIS A 231 -17.72 24.25 3.55
N TYR A 232 -17.28 23.35 2.69
CA TYR A 232 -15.87 23.12 2.33
C TYR A 232 -15.70 23.07 0.82
N GLU A 233 -14.50 23.41 0.34
CA GLU A 233 -14.16 23.34 -1.08
C GLU A 233 -12.75 22.79 -1.27
N THR A 234 -12.59 21.93 -2.27
CA THR A 234 -11.29 21.48 -2.77
C THR A 234 -11.17 21.87 -4.24
N GLN A 235 -10.00 21.64 -4.84
CA GLN A 235 -9.77 21.81 -6.27
C GLN A 235 -10.65 20.90 -7.16
N TYR A 236 -11.39 19.94 -6.59
CA TYR A 236 -12.21 18.99 -7.32
C TYR A 236 -13.66 18.85 -6.82
N PHE A 237 -13.92 19.18 -5.55
CA PHE A 237 -15.22 18.94 -4.92
C PHE A 237 -15.69 20.16 -4.14
N ARG A 238 -16.97 20.44 -4.26
CA ARG A 238 -17.72 21.36 -3.41
C ARG A 238 -18.54 20.54 -2.43
N ILE A 239 -18.44 20.83 -1.13
CA ILE A 239 -18.98 20.00 -0.05
C ILE A 239 -19.84 20.89 0.84
N GLU A 240 -21.15 20.70 0.80
CA GLU A 240 -22.10 21.44 1.62
C GLU A 240 -22.21 20.85 3.03
N GLU A 241 -22.72 21.65 3.97
CA GLU A 241 -23.05 21.18 5.33
C GLU A 241 -23.95 19.93 5.26
N GLY A 242 -23.64 18.92 6.08
CA GLY A 242 -24.34 17.63 6.07
C GLY A 242 -23.85 16.62 5.02
N GLN A 243 -22.97 17.02 4.09
CA GLN A 243 -22.30 16.09 3.17
C GLN A 243 -21.03 15.49 3.77
N VAL A 244 -20.50 14.46 3.12
CA VAL A 244 -19.26 13.80 3.50
C VAL A 244 -18.07 14.70 3.16
N ARG A 245 -17.30 15.07 4.18
CA ARG A 245 -16.00 15.78 4.05
C ARG A 245 -14.78 14.90 4.25
N GLY A 246 -14.98 13.61 4.50
CA GLY A 246 -13.90 12.67 4.71
C GLY A 246 -14.38 11.33 5.25
N VAL A 247 -13.42 10.52 5.68
CA VAL A 247 -13.64 9.19 6.24
C VAL A 247 -12.76 9.00 7.48
N VAL A 248 -13.32 8.33 8.49
CA VAL A 248 -12.57 7.72 9.58
C VAL A 248 -12.68 6.21 9.45
N GLY A 249 -11.55 5.52 9.45
CA GLY A 249 -11.50 4.07 9.30
C GLY A 249 -10.57 3.46 10.33
N HIS A 250 -10.78 2.17 10.64
CA HIS A 250 -9.99 1.48 11.63
C HIS A 250 -9.81 -0.01 11.34
N GLY A 251 -8.75 -0.56 11.94
CA GLY A 251 -8.53 -1.99 12.14
C GLY A 251 -8.22 -2.27 13.61
N SER A 252 -8.69 -3.39 14.14
CA SER A 252 -8.56 -3.75 15.56
C SER A 252 -8.26 -5.23 15.72
N GLY A 253 -7.23 -5.54 16.50
CA GLY A 253 -6.79 -6.90 16.81
C GLY A 253 -7.00 -7.21 18.29
N PHE A 254 -7.58 -8.37 18.59
CA PHE A 254 -7.98 -8.75 19.95
C PHE A 254 -7.27 -10.02 20.43
N ILE A 255 -6.96 -10.06 21.74
CA ILE A 255 -6.52 -11.25 22.47
C ILE A 255 -7.40 -11.36 23.73
N SER A 256 -8.11 -12.47 23.89
CA SER A 256 -9.05 -12.70 25.01
C SER A 256 -10.01 -11.52 25.21
N ASP A 257 -10.65 -11.10 24.11
CA ASP A 257 -11.57 -9.94 24.00
C ASP A 257 -10.97 -8.56 24.35
N LYS A 258 -9.67 -8.47 24.60
CA LYS A 258 -8.97 -7.19 24.80
C LYS A 258 -8.36 -6.71 23.50
N GLU A 259 -8.67 -5.47 23.11
CA GLU A 259 -8.05 -4.81 21.95
C GLU A 259 -6.57 -4.50 22.26
N VAL A 260 -5.66 -5.22 21.61
CA VAL A 260 -4.20 -5.08 21.79
C VAL A 260 -3.54 -4.27 20.68
N ILE A 261 -4.17 -4.20 19.50
CA ILE A 261 -3.69 -3.39 18.36
C ILE A 261 -4.88 -2.62 17.80
N ARG A 262 -4.70 -1.31 17.60
CA ARG A 262 -5.63 -0.41 16.93
C ARG A 262 -4.88 0.41 15.90
N VAL A 263 -5.35 0.40 14.66
CA VAL A 263 -4.91 1.33 13.62
C VAL A 263 -6.10 2.18 13.20
N GLU A 264 -5.90 3.48 12.98
CA GLU A 264 -6.94 4.42 12.61
C GLU A 264 -6.45 5.37 11.53
N LEU A 265 -7.21 5.50 10.46
CA LEU A 265 -7.02 6.51 9.43
C LEU A 265 -8.12 7.56 9.54
N ARG A 266 -7.73 8.82 9.62
CA ARG A 266 -8.60 9.96 9.42
C ARG A 266 -8.19 10.69 8.15
N ALA A 267 -8.99 10.64 7.11
CA ALA A 267 -8.74 11.36 5.87
C ALA A 267 -9.89 12.34 5.61
N CYS A 268 -9.66 13.64 5.80
CA CYS A 268 -10.71 14.64 5.66
C CYS A 268 -10.21 15.96 5.11
N VAL A 269 -11.11 16.76 4.53
CA VAL A 269 -10.79 18.14 4.13
C VAL A 269 -10.47 18.97 5.38
N GLU A 270 -9.35 19.69 5.33
CA GLU A 270 -8.82 20.52 6.42
C GLU A 270 -8.50 19.71 7.71
N CYS A 271 -8.18 18.42 7.58
CA CYS A 271 -7.56 17.64 8.66
C CYS A 271 -6.07 18.05 8.82
N GLU A 272 -5.56 18.06 10.06
CA GLU A 272 -4.11 18.16 10.30
C GLU A 272 -3.40 16.92 9.75
N ASP A 273 -2.27 17.10 9.07
CA ASP A 273 -1.42 15.98 8.65
C ASP A 273 -0.51 15.55 9.81
N PHE A 274 -0.67 14.32 10.30
CA PHE A 274 0.21 13.72 11.31
C PHE A 274 0.15 12.19 11.30
N GLU A 275 1.19 11.56 11.83
CA GLU A 275 1.12 10.20 12.35
C GLU A 275 1.39 10.21 13.85
N GLU A 276 0.69 9.37 14.61
CA GLU A 276 0.93 9.17 16.03
C GLU A 276 0.91 7.68 16.36
N VAL A 277 1.95 7.21 17.05
CA VAL A 277 2.06 5.85 17.56
C VAL A 277 2.10 5.93 19.08
N ARG A 278 1.09 5.36 19.73
CA ARG A 278 1.03 5.20 21.19
C ARG A 278 1.29 3.74 21.53
N LEU A 279 2.34 3.50 22.30
CA LEU A 279 2.71 2.18 22.83
C LEU A 279 2.43 2.21 24.33
N MET A 280 1.37 1.53 24.74
CA MET A 280 0.99 1.37 26.14
C MET A 280 1.65 0.11 26.71
N GLY A 281 2.29 0.27 27.86
CA GLY A 281 3.07 -0.79 28.50
C GLY A 281 4.16 -0.22 29.40
N GLU A 282 5.29 -0.92 29.48
CA GLU A 282 6.41 -0.60 30.36
C GLU A 282 7.73 -0.42 29.58
N PRO A 283 8.21 0.82 29.36
CA PRO A 283 7.52 2.09 29.59
C PRO A 283 6.42 2.35 28.54
N SER A 284 5.49 3.26 28.85
CA SER A 284 4.56 3.78 27.83
C SER A 284 5.20 4.94 27.08
N ILE A 285 5.14 4.91 25.74
CA ILE A 285 5.75 5.93 24.88
C ILE A 285 4.81 6.38 23.77
N THR A 286 4.91 7.65 23.40
CA THR A 286 4.19 8.24 22.26
C THR A 286 5.20 8.84 21.29
N TRP A 287 5.10 8.45 20.03
CA TRP A 287 5.83 9.04 18.91
C TRP A 287 4.85 9.78 18.01
N ARG A 288 5.20 11.00 17.57
CA ARG A 288 4.36 11.80 16.67
C ARG A 288 5.22 12.44 15.57
N SER A 289 4.76 12.36 14.33
CA SER A 289 5.37 13.00 13.16
C SER A 289 4.55 14.21 12.69
N THR A 290 5.11 14.94 11.73
CA THR A 290 4.42 15.99 10.97
C THR A 290 3.63 15.45 9.76
N GLY A 291 3.43 14.14 9.68
CA GLY A 291 2.79 13.49 8.54
C GLY A 291 3.76 13.08 7.43
N THR A 292 3.41 12.00 6.76
CA THR A 292 4.15 11.38 5.65
C THR A 292 3.30 11.47 4.39
N SER A 293 3.85 12.06 3.32
CA SER A 293 3.11 12.17 2.06
C SER A 293 2.92 10.79 1.42
N GLY A 294 1.67 10.34 1.28
CA GLY A 294 1.36 8.95 0.94
C GLY A 294 1.90 8.47 -0.41
N ASP A 295 1.67 9.23 -1.48
CA ASP A 295 2.06 8.85 -2.84
C ASP A 295 3.61 8.79 -3.00
N PRO A 296 4.39 9.83 -2.63
CA PRO A 296 5.85 9.77 -2.67
C PRO A 296 6.45 8.72 -1.74
N ALA A 297 5.91 8.57 -0.52
CA ALA A 297 6.40 7.57 0.42
C ALA A 297 6.16 6.14 -0.07
N THR A 298 5.01 5.88 -0.70
CA THR A 298 4.73 4.56 -1.31
C THR A 298 5.73 4.26 -2.41
N ALA A 299 5.99 5.21 -3.32
CA ALA A 299 6.99 5.02 -4.36
C ALA A 299 8.39 4.74 -3.79
N ALA A 300 8.79 5.48 -2.75
CA ALA A 300 10.05 5.26 -2.07
C ALA A 300 10.12 3.87 -1.40
N VAL A 301 9.07 3.43 -0.71
CA VAL A 301 9.01 2.10 -0.08
C VAL A 301 9.20 1.00 -1.11
N ILE A 302 8.45 1.03 -2.22
CA ILE A 302 8.54 0.01 -3.29
C ILE A 302 9.96 -0.09 -3.85
N VAL A 303 10.56 1.05 -4.23
CA VAL A 303 11.89 1.06 -4.83
C VAL A 303 12.97 0.66 -3.82
N ASN A 304 12.87 1.11 -2.56
CA ASN A 304 13.86 0.78 -1.53
C ASN A 304 13.78 -0.70 -1.07
N LEU A 305 12.63 -1.36 -1.24
CA LEU A 305 12.46 -2.78 -0.91
C LEU A 305 12.91 -3.73 -2.03
N ALA A 306 12.91 -3.29 -3.28
CA ALA A 306 13.29 -4.13 -4.42
C ALA A 306 14.65 -4.84 -4.25
N PRO A 307 15.74 -4.18 -3.81
CA PRO A 307 17.01 -4.88 -3.56
C PRO A 307 16.92 -5.95 -2.46
N ARG A 308 16.04 -5.78 -1.45
CA ARG A 308 15.87 -6.78 -0.40
C ARG A 308 15.08 -7.99 -0.89
N VAL A 309 14.08 -7.77 -1.73
CA VAL A 309 13.28 -8.82 -2.37
C VAL A 309 14.15 -9.69 -3.28
N LEU A 310 15.02 -9.06 -4.09
CA LEU A 310 15.99 -9.77 -4.94
C LEU A 310 16.99 -10.65 -4.17
N ASN A 311 17.22 -10.37 -2.89
CA ASN A 311 18.10 -11.15 -2.02
C ASN A 311 17.35 -12.08 -1.06
N ALA A 312 16.01 -12.07 -1.10
CA ALA A 312 15.20 -12.90 -0.24
C ALA A 312 15.07 -14.33 -0.81
N ARG A 313 14.52 -15.23 0.00
CA ARG A 313 14.23 -16.59 -0.46
C ARG A 313 12.98 -16.56 -1.34
N PRO A 314 12.96 -17.34 -2.44
CA PRO A 314 11.78 -17.45 -3.29
C PRO A 314 10.52 -17.83 -2.51
N GLY A 315 9.39 -17.28 -2.93
CA GLY A 315 8.10 -17.43 -2.28
C GLY A 315 7.34 -16.12 -2.13
N LEU A 316 6.17 -16.21 -1.52
CA LEU A 316 5.38 -15.07 -1.11
C LEU A 316 5.84 -14.63 0.29
N VAL A 317 6.53 -13.49 0.35
CA VAL A 317 7.10 -12.95 1.59
C VAL A 317 6.33 -11.72 2.05
N THR A 318 6.47 -11.41 3.33
CA THR A 318 5.93 -10.21 3.96
C THR A 318 7.06 -9.35 4.51
N LEU A 319 6.74 -8.16 5.00
CA LEU A 319 7.73 -7.31 5.65
C LEU A 319 8.31 -7.91 6.94
N LYS A 320 7.61 -8.85 7.59
CA LYS A 320 8.16 -9.62 8.71
C LYS A 320 9.42 -10.40 8.30
N ASP A 321 9.45 -10.92 7.09
CA ASP A 321 10.57 -11.73 6.59
C ASP A 321 11.80 -10.87 6.26
N LEU A 322 11.58 -9.56 6.04
CA LEU A 322 12.61 -8.58 5.66
C LEU A 322 13.01 -7.61 6.77
N VAL A 323 12.20 -7.52 7.83
CA VAL A 323 12.40 -6.66 9.00
C VAL A 323 12.16 -7.49 10.26
N ASN A 324 13.24 -7.88 10.92
CA ASN A 324 13.24 -8.77 12.08
C ASN A 324 13.55 -8.04 13.41
N TYR A 325 13.32 -6.73 13.47
CA TYR A 325 13.64 -5.90 14.63
C TYR A 325 12.36 -5.33 15.25
N SER A 326 11.79 -6.06 16.22
CA SER A 326 10.51 -5.76 16.88
C SER A 326 10.45 -6.37 18.28
N TYR A 327 9.44 -5.97 19.08
CA TYR A 327 9.09 -6.66 20.34
C TYR A 327 8.81 -8.15 20.09
N THR A 328 9.15 -9.00 21.06
CA THR A 328 8.82 -10.43 21.04
C THR A 328 7.99 -10.75 22.28
N ALA A 329 6.76 -11.21 22.05
CA ALA A 329 5.83 -11.62 23.10
C ALA A 329 6.25 -12.89 23.84
#